data_AF-A0A6A6K1V6-F1
#
_entry.id   AF-A0A6A6K1V6-F1
#
_cell.length_a   1.000
_cell.length_b   1.000
_cell.length_c   1.000
_cell.angle_alpha   90.00
_cell.angle_beta   90.00
_cell.angle_gamma   90.00
#
_symmetry.space_group_name_H-M   'P 1'
#
loop_
_entity.id
_entity.type
_entity.pdbx_description
1 polymer ?
#
loop_
_entity_poly.entity_id
_entity_poly.type
_entity_poly.pdbx_seq_one_letter_code
_entity_poly.pdbx_strand_id
1 'polypeptide(L)'
;MCRLLSEYFFFFDMVYDVTPFMDDHPGGDEVLLSSTGKDATNDFEDVGHSDSAREMMAKYYIGEIDASTVPAKRLAFAVRHFTKKE
;
A
#
# COMPACT_ATOMS: atom_id res chain seq x y z
N MET A 1 11.34 -0.66 22.65
CA MET A 1 10.55 0.09 21.65
C MET A 1 9.60 -0.91 21.00
N CYS A 2 8.40 -1.14 21.56
CA CYS A 2 7.43 -2.06 20.96
C CYS A 2 6.78 -1.37 19.78
N ARG A 3 7.36 -1.56 18.59
CA ARG A 3 6.75 -1.13 17.33
C ARG A 3 5.79 -2.26 16.94
N LEU A 4 4.55 -2.21 17.46
CA LEU A 4 3.41 -2.96 16.92
C LEU A 4 2.92 -2.21 15.68
N LEU A 5 3.79 -2.03 14.69
CA LEU A 5 3.37 -1.54 13.38
C LEU A 5 3.18 -2.79 12.55
N SER A 6 1.93 -3.02 12.18
CA SER A 6 1.62 -3.95 11.10
C SER A 6 1.74 -3.14 9.81
N GLU A 7 2.58 -3.57 8.89
CA GLU A 7 2.77 -2.93 7.61
C GLU A 7 1.75 -3.44 6.60
N TYR A 8 0.69 -2.64 6.37
CA TYR A 8 -0.37 -2.97 5.42
C TYR A 8 -0.21 -2.23 4.10
N PHE A 9 -0.39 -2.98 3.02
CA PHE A 9 -0.43 -2.47 1.65
C PHE A 9 -1.82 -2.55 1.09
N PHE A 10 -2.12 -1.57 0.24
CA PHE A 10 -3.32 -1.58 -0.57
C PHE A 10 -2.92 -1.82 -2.03
N PHE A 11 -3.53 -2.81 -2.65
CA PHE A 11 -3.27 -3.18 -4.04
C PHE A 11 -4.59 -3.59 -4.67
N PHE A 12 -5.06 -2.86 -5.69
CA PHE A 12 -6.38 -3.06 -6.32
C PHE A 12 -7.54 -3.29 -5.31
N ASP A 13 -7.72 -2.36 -4.37
CA ASP A 13 -8.75 -2.43 -3.30
C ASP A 13 -8.66 -3.64 -2.35
N MET A 14 -7.59 -4.43 -2.44
CA MET A 14 -7.26 -5.51 -1.51
C MET A 14 -6.19 -5.06 -0.52
N VAL A 15 -6.26 -5.61 0.69
CA VAL A 15 -5.33 -5.34 1.78
C VAL A 15 -4.40 -6.54 1.96
N TYR A 16 -3.12 -6.25 2.11
CA TYR A 16 -2.05 -7.24 2.30
C TYR A 16 -1.22 -6.90 3.53
N ASP A 17 -0.89 -7.90 4.34
CA ASP A 17 0.04 -7.78 5.47
C ASP A 17 1.42 -8.23 5.03
N VAL A 18 2.29 -7.25 4.75
CA VAL A 18 3.66 -7.48 4.29
C VAL A 18 4.68 -7.43 5.41
N THR A 19 4.24 -7.26 6.67
CA THR A 19 5.10 -7.31 7.87
C THR A 19 6.10 -8.49 7.85
N PRO A 20 5.70 -9.74 7.55
CA PRO A 20 6.65 -10.86 7.52
C PRO A 20 7.56 -10.87 6.28
N PHE A 21 7.29 -10.03 5.27
CA PHE A 21 8.05 -9.97 4.01
C PHE A 21 9.06 -8.82 3.96
N MET A 22 9.08 -7.94 4.97
CA MET A 22 9.92 -6.74 4.98
C MET A 22 11.41 -7.05 4.75
N ASP A 23 11.95 -8.05 5.47
CA ASP A 23 13.36 -8.44 5.37
C ASP A 23 13.66 -9.32 4.15
N ASP A 24 12.63 -9.98 3.60
CA ASP A 24 12.75 -10.91 2.47
C ASP A 24 12.56 -10.21 1.11
N HIS A 25 12.20 -8.93 1.11
CA HIS A 25 11.93 -8.17 -0.11
C HIS A 25 13.22 -7.84 -0.87
N PRO A 26 13.40 -8.30 -2.12
CA PRO A 26 14.62 -8.04 -2.89
C PRO A 26 14.93 -6.56 -3.16
N GLY A 27 13.90 -5.70 -3.12
CA GLY A 27 14.04 -4.24 -3.26
C GLY A 27 14.35 -3.50 -1.95
N GLY A 28 14.47 -4.22 -0.83
CA GLY A 28 14.67 -3.65 0.51
C GLY A 28 13.36 -3.31 1.24
N ASP A 29 13.44 -3.15 2.55
CA ASP A 29 12.33 -2.79 3.43
C ASP A 29 11.96 -1.30 3.30
N GLU A 30 12.91 -0.43 2.94
CA GLU A 30 12.70 1.02 2.82
C GLU A 30 11.60 1.39 1.82
N VAL A 31 11.59 0.72 0.65
CA VAL A 31 10.55 0.94 -0.35
C VAL A 31 9.19 0.46 0.13
N LEU A 32 9.18 -0.62 0.94
CA LEU A 32 7.95 -1.12 1.52
C LEU A 32 7.39 -0.19 2.60
N LEU A 33 8.26 0.35 3.46
CA LEU A 33 7.90 1.33 4.48
C LEU A 33 7.33 2.62 3.86
N SER A 34 7.91 3.06 2.75
CA SER A 34 7.41 4.23 2.01
C SER A 34 6.01 4.01 1.45
N SER A 35 5.69 2.76 1.07
CA SER A 35 4.40 2.35 0.51
C SER A 35 3.38 1.87 1.54
N THR A 36 3.77 1.75 2.80
CA THR A 36 2.88 1.35 3.90
C THR A 36 1.77 2.38 4.11
N GLY A 37 0.52 1.90 4.19
CA GLY A 37 -0.64 2.74 4.48
C GLY A 37 -1.11 3.61 3.31
N LYS A 38 -0.61 3.39 2.09
CA LYS A 38 -1.12 3.96 0.84
C LYS A 38 -1.30 2.86 -0.23
N ASP A 39 -1.95 3.23 -1.32
CA ASP A 39 -2.06 2.37 -2.50
C ASP A 39 -0.67 2.20 -3.15
N ALA A 40 -0.18 0.97 -3.13
CA ALA A 40 1.12 0.57 -3.65
C ALA A 40 1.02 0.01 -5.09
N THR A 41 -0.18 0.03 -5.71
CA THR A 41 -0.39 -0.50 -7.07
C THR A 41 0.55 0.15 -8.08
N ASN A 42 0.64 1.48 -8.07
CA ASN A 42 1.52 2.19 -9.01
C ASN A 42 3.00 1.91 -8.71
N ASP A 43 3.39 1.92 -7.43
CA ASP A 43 4.78 1.63 -7.02
C ASP A 43 5.19 0.20 -7.43
N PHE A 44 4.28 -0.77 -7.38
CA PHE A 44 4.52 -2.17 -7.78
C PHE A 44 4.67 -2.32 -9.30
N GLU A 45 3.79 -1.69 -10.08
CA GLU A 45 3.80 -1.74 -11.55
C GLU A 45 4.98 -0.95 -12.16
N ASP A 46 5.35 0.21 -11.59
CA ASP A 46 6.46 1.05 -12.07
C ASP A 46 7.82 0.33 -11.96
N VAL A 47 7.98 -0.52 -10.95
CA VAL A 47 9.18 -1.35 -10.78
C VAL A 47 9.23 -2.52 -11.77
N GLY A 48 8.09 -2.93 -12.34
CA GLY A 48 8.00 -4.02 -13.30
C GLY A 48 8.16 -5.41 -12.66
N HIS A 49 7.52 -5.64 -11.52
CA HIS A 49 7.53 -6.94 -10.85
C HIS A 49 6.97 -8.06 -11.75
N SER A 50 7.59 -9.25 -11.68
CA SER A 50 7.17 -10.44 -12.43
C SER A 50 5.84 -11.02 -11.95
N ASP A 51 5.20 -11.85 -12.79
CA ASP A 51 3.95 -12.54 -12.43
C ASP A 51 4.11 -13.43 -11.19
N SER A 52 5.28 -14.05 -11.01
CA SER A 52 5.57 -14.82 -9.79
C SER A 52 5.57 -13.96 -8.52
N ALA A 53 5.92 -12.68 -8.61
CA ALA A 53 5.83 -11.77 -7.47
C ALA A 53 4.36 -11.43 -7.14
N ARG A 54 3.50 -11.34 -8.15
CA ARG A 54 2.04 -11.19 -7.95
C ARG A 54 1.44 -12.43 -7.28
N GLU A 55 1.88 -13.62 -7.70
CA GLU A 55 1.46 -14.88 -7.06
C GLU A 55 1.94 -14.96 -5.60
N MET A 56 3.17 -14.54 -5.31
CA MET A 56 3.68 -14.47 -3.94
C MET A 56 2.89 -13.48 -3.07
N MET A 57 2.44 -12.36 -3.64
CA MET A 57 1.65 -11.35 -2.94
C MET A 57 0.34 -11.95 -2.40
N ALA A 58 -0.27 -12.89 -3.12
CA ALA A 58 -1.50 -13.56 -2.68
C ALA A 58 -1.36 -14.28 -1.32
N LYS A 59 -0.14 -14.69 -0.93
CA LYS A 59 0.12 -15.30 0.38
C LYS A 59 -0.08 -14.32 1.55
N TYR A 60 0.11 -13.03 1.28
CA TYR A 60 0.04 -11.96 2.27
C TYR A 60 -1.33 -11.27 2.28
N TYR A 61 -2.27 -11.72 1.46
CA TYR A 61 -3.62 -11.18 1.39
C TYR A 61 -4.37 -11.41 2.71
N ILE A 62 -4.95 -10.33 3.25
CA ILE A 62 -5.74 -10.40 4.50
C ILE A 62 -7.22 -10.08 4.31
N GLY A 63 -7.61 -9.40 3.22
CA GLY A 63 -9.01 -9.05 2.97
C GLY A 63 -9.17 -7.90 1.98
N GLU A 64 -10.41 -7.48 1.73
CA GLU A 64 -10.75 -6.35 0.86
C GLU A 64 -11.01 -5.09 1.69
N ILE A 65 -10.75 -3.92 1.11
CA ILE A 65 -11.11 -2.64 1.72
C ILE A 65 -12.62 -2.45 1.60
N ASP A 66 -13.30 -2.35 2.74
CA ASP A 66 -14.68 -1.89 2.73
C ASP A 66 -14.70 -0.36 2.58
N ALA A 67 -15.05 0.13 1.39
CA ALA A 67 -15.18 1.55 1.08
C ALA A 67 -16.16 2.30 1.99
N SER A 68 -17.05 1.62 2.72
CA SER A 68 -17.92 2.23 3.73
C SER A 68 -17.21 2.56 5.04
N THR A 69 -16.08 1.89 5.31
CA THR A 69 -15.28 2.07 6.53
C THR A 69 -14.16 3.09 6.36
N VAL A 70 -13.79 3.41 5.11
CA VAL A 70 -12.77 4.43 4.81
C VAL A 70 -13.42 5.81 4.91
N PRO A 71 -13.00 6.67 5.86
CA PRO A 71 -13.57 8.01 5.97
C PRO A 71 -13.30 8.77 4.67
N ALA A 72 -14.36 9.21 3.98
CA ALA A 72 -14.34 9.99 2.72
C ALA A 72 -13.51 11.30 2.77
N LYS A 73 -12.84 11.59 3.89
CA LYS A 73 -11.99 12.77 4.11
C LYS A 73 -10.66 12.74 3.33
N ARG A 74 -10.22 11.62 2.76
CA ARG A 74 -9.02 11.62 1.88
C ARG A 74 -9.30 12.07 0.44
N LEU A 75 -10.55 12.00 -0.05
CA LEU A 75 -10.91 12.54 -1.37
C LEU A 75 -10.96 14.08 -1.41
N ALA A 76 -11.16 14.75 -0.27
CA ALA A 76 -11.35 16.19 -0.21
C ALA A 76 -10.05 17.02 -0.07
N PHE A 77 -8.90 16.40 0.28
CA PHE A 77 -7.64 17.16 0.44
C PHE A 77 -6.93 17.40 -0.89
N ALA A 78 -7.04 16.46 -1.84
CA ALA A 78 -6.46 16.60 -3.18
C ALA A 78 -7.18 17.65 -4.05
N VAL A 79 -8.48 17.87 -3.86
CA VAL A 79 -9.24 18.86 -4.65
C VAL A 79 -9.02 20.30 -4.15
N ARG A 80 -8.67 20.50 -2.86
CA ARG A 80 -8.55 21.85 -2.28
C ARG A 80 -7.21 22.54 -2.48
N HIS A 81 -6.15 21.83 -2.88
CA HIS A 81 -4.83 22.44 -3.11
C HIS A 81 -4.54 22.84 -4.57
N PHE A 82 -5.39 22.47 -5.54
CA PHE A 82 -5.19 22.84 -6.95
C PHE A 82 -6.10 23.99 -7.44
N THR A 83 -7.12 24.39 -6.68
CA THR A 83 -7.99 25.52 -7.06
C THR A 83 -7.86 26.69 -6.08
N LYS A 84 -6.69 27.34 -6.07
CA LYS A 84 -6.53 28.79 -5.83
C LYS A 84 -5.05 29.17 -5.95
N LYS A 85 -4.67 29.68 -7.12
CA LYS A 85 -3.77 30.82 -7.21
C LYS A 85 -4.44 31.84 -8.14
N GLU A 86 -4.86 32.94 -7.51
CA GLU A 86 -4.93 34.24 -8.17
C GLU A 86 -3.54 34.65 -8.70
#